data_AF-A0A964T8M0-F1
#
_entry.id   AF-A0A964T8M0-F1
#
_cell.length_a   1.000
_cell.length_b   1.000
_cell.length_c   1.000
_cell.angle_alpha   90.00
_cell.angle_beta   90.00
_cell.angle_gamma   90.00
#
_symmetry.space_group_name_H-M   'P 1'
#
loop_
_entity.id
_entity.type
_entity.pdbx_description
1 polymer ?
#
loop_
_entity_poly.entity_id
_entity_poly.type
_entity_poly.pdbx_seq_one_letter_code
_entity_poly.pdbx_strand_id
1 'polypeptide(L)'
;RAGCRVRLALLGARDRLRGDAAQAARGYGGMVETLAPETALSGALLVDALFGAGLARPLDGLAAAIVERANASGIPILAVDLPSGIDGATGALRGTAIRAQRTVTFFRLKPGHLLMPGRLHCGATEVRQIGIPEAALETVRPRAFRDAPALWRSRFPVPSAAGHKYDRGHAVVVSGGLSQTGAARLAARGALRAGAGLVT
;
A
#
# COMPACT_ATOMS: atom_id res chain seq x y z
N ARG A 1 6.32 -11.64 -27.12
CA ARG A 1 5.51 -10.40 -26.98
C ARG A 1 4.05 -10.82 -26.80
N ALA A 2 3.30 -10.22 -25.87
CA ALA A 2 1.93 -10.64 -25.53
C ALA A 2 0.83 -10.11 -26.46
N GLY A 3 1.17 -9.55 -27.63
CA GLY A 3 0.20 -9.05 -28.62
C GLY A 3 -0.41 -7.67 -28.35
N CYS A 4 -0.18 -7.06 -27.19
CA CYS A 4 -0.71 -5.73 -26.89
C CYS A 4 -0.03 -4.60 -27.68
N ARG A 5 -0.83 -3.64 -28.16
CA ARG A 5 -0.32 -2.36 -28.68
C ARG A 5 0.06 -1.46 -27.51
N VAL A 6 1.32 -1.04 -27.45
CA VAL A 6 1.87 -0.23 -26.36
C VAL A 6 2.31 1.13 -26.89
N ARG A 7 1.91 2.18 -26.18
CA ARG A 7 2.50 3.53 -26.28
C ARG A 7 3.23 3.81 -24.98
N LEU A 8 4.47 4.30 -25.09
CA LEU A 8 5.27 4.67 -23.93
C LEU A 8 5.55 6.16 -23.99
N ALA A 9 5.12 6.89 -22.96
CA ALA A 9 5.41 8.30 -22.81
C ALA A 9 6.28 8.50 -21.56
N LEU A 10 7.41 9.20 -21.72
CA LEU A 10 8.45 9.36 -20.71
C LEU A 10 8.40 10.77 -20.12
N LEU A 11 8.38 10.86 -18.80
CA LEU A 11 8.57 12.12 -18.10
C LEU A 11 10.07 12.46 -18.09
N GLY A 12 10.46 13.49 -18.85
CA GLY A 12 11.86 13.85 -19.07
C GLY A 12 12.40 13.29 -20.39
N ALA A 13 13.72 13.12 -20.48
CA ALA A 13 14.40 12.77 -21.72
C ALA A 13 15.14 11.43 -21.61
N ARG A 14 15.12 10.65 -22.70
CA ARG A 14 15.64 9.27 -22.74
C ARG A 14 17.15 9.20 -22.47
N ASP A 15 17.89 10.20 -22.90
CA ASP A 15 19.34 10.39 -22.69
C ASP A 15 19.70 10.68 -21.22
N ARG A 16 18.75 11.18 -20.43
CA ARG A 16 18.93 11.45 -19.00
C ARG A 16 18.69 10.24 -18.10
N LEU A 17 18.19 9.14 -18.65
CA LEU A 17 18.01 7.90 -17.89
C LEU A 17 19.37 7.36 -17.42
N ARG A 18 19.40 6.81 -16.21
CA ARG A 18 20.61 6.24 -15.58
C ARG A 18 20.32 4.84 -15.04
N GLY A 19 21.40 4.08 -14.78
CA GLY A 19 21.31 2.73 -14.18
C GLY A 19 20.37 1.80 -14.94
N ASP A 20 19.54 1.07 -14.18
CA ASP A 20 18.62 0.05 -14.71
C ASP A 20 17.60 0.64 -15.70
N ALA A 21 17.12 1.87 -15.47
CA ALA A 21 16.19 2.52 -16.39
C ALA A 21 16.82 2.80 -17.76
N ALA A 22 18.10 3.19 -17.79
CA ALA A 22 18.84 3.37 -19.04
C ALA A 22 19.07 2.04 -19.77
N GLN A 23 19.38 0.98 -19.02
CA GLN A 23 19.53 -0.36 -19.57
C GLN A 23 18.23 -0.88 -20.18
N ALA A 24 17.11 -0.74 -19.46
CA ALA A 24 15.78 -1.11 -19.95
C ALA A 24 15.41 -0.30 -21.21
N ALA A 25 15.70 1.01 -21.22
CA ALA A 25 15.46 1.84 -22.38
C ALA A 25 16.28 1.40 -23.60
N ARG A 26 17.53 0.94 -23.46
CA ARG A 26 18.32 0.40 -24.59
C ARG A 26 17.71 -0.87 -25.18
N GLY A 27 17.14 -1.73 -24.33
CA GLY A 27 16.45 -2.96 -24.77
C GLY A 27 15.06 -2.71 -25.36
N TYR A 28 14.49 -1.51 -25.21
CA TYR A 28 13.17 -1.18 -25.73
C TYR A 28 13.24 -0.72 -27.18
N GLY A 29 12.82 -1.59 -28.09
CA GLY A 29 12.73 -1.32 -29.53
C GLY A 29 11.45 -0.60 -29.99
N GLY A 30 10.60 -0.12 -29.06
CA GLY A 30 9.42 0.66 -29.39
C GLY A 30 9.70 2.17 -29.40
N MET A 31 8.73 2.94 -29.90
CA MET A 31 8.78 4.40 -29.84
C MET A 31 8.57 4.90 -28.40
N VAL A 32 9.39 5.86 -27.98
CA VAL A 32 9.28 6.53 -26.69
C VAL A 32 8.91 7.98 -26.96
N GLU A 33 7.68 8.35 -26.61
CA GLU A 33 7.17 9.72 -26.70
C GLU A 33 7.65 10.50 -25.46
N THR A 34 7.89 11.80 -25.59
CA THR A 34 8.11 12.67 -24.44
C THR A 34 6.75 13.09 -23.87
N LEU A 35 6.56 12.97 -22.56
CA LEU A 35 5.38 13.52 -21.88
C LEU A 35 5.41 15.05 -21.97
N ALA A 36 4.30 15.61 -22.40
CA ALA A 36 4.02 17.04 -22.50
C ALA A 36 2.58 17.31 -22.01
N PRO A 37 2.23 18.56 -21.67
CA PRO A 37 0.90 18.90 -21.16
C PRO A 37 -0.25 18.43 -22.06
N GLU A 38 -0.03 18.43 -23.37
CA GLU A 38 -0.97 18.07 -24.44
C GLU A 38 -0.92 16.58 -24.82
N THR A 39 -0.03 15.78 -24.24
CA THR A 39 0.06 14.34 -24.56
C THR A 39 -1.30 13.68 -24.36
N ALA A 40 -1.82 13.06 -25.42
CA ALA A 40 -3.12 12.39 -25.38
C ALA A 40 -3.02 11.07 -24.59
N LEU A 41 -3.82 10.97 -23.52
CA LEU A 41 -4.01 9.75 -22.74
C LEU A 41 -5.11 8.93 -23.43
N SER A 42 -4.77 7.70 -23.84
CA SER A 42 -5.66 6.86 -24.63
C SER A 42 -5.34 5.38 -24.41
N GLY A 43 -6.32 4.52 -24.65
CA GLY A 43 -6.16 3.08 -24.60
C GLY A 43 -7.12 2.45 -23.61
N ALA A 44 -7.07 1.12 -23.50
CA ALA A 44 -7.91 0.37 -22.57
C ALA A 44 -7.36 0.36 -21.13
N LEU A 45 -6.09 0.75 -20.94
CA LEU A 45 -5.40 0.72 -19.65
C LEU A 45 -4.28 1.77 -19.65
N LEU A 46 -4.20 2.55 -18.57
CA LEU A 46 -3.03 3.36 -18.26
C LEU A 46 -2.13 2.60 -17.28
N VAL A 47 -0.82 2.61 -17.52
CA VAL A 47 0.16 2.05 -16.60
C VAL A 47 0.94 3.20 -15.98
N ASP A 48 0.74 3.40 -14.67
CA ASP A 48 1.49 4.37 -13.89
C ASP A 48 2.82 3.76 -13.45
N ALA A 49 3.90 4.28 -14.03
CA ALA A 49 5.28 3.98 -13.67
C ALA A 49 6.11 5.27 -13.60
N LEU A 50 5.48 6.42 -13.26
CA LEU A 50 6.17 7.70 -13.18
C LEU A 50 7.10 7.76 -11.95
N PHE A 51 6.58 7.36 -10.78
CA PHE A 51 7.30 7.34 -9.52
C PHE A 51 6.85 6.16 -8.66
N GLY A 52 7.81 5.40 -8.12
CA GLY A 52 7.54 4.37 -7.13
C GLY A 52 7.74 4.87 -5.69
N ALA A 53 8.06 3.95 -4.77
CA ALA A 53 8.25 4.26 -3.35
C ALA A 53 9.40 5.25 -3.03
N GLY A 54 10.28 5.55 -4.01
CA GLY A 54 11.40 6.49 -3.86
C GLY A 54 11.05 7.98 -4.01
N LEU A 55 9.76 8.33 -4.14
CA LEU A 55 9.34 9.71 -4.26
C LEU A 55 9.63 10.50 -2.96
N ALA A 56 10.60 11.41 -3.02
CA ALA A 56 10.97 12.26 -1.89
C ALA A 56 10.32 13.65 -1.91
N ARG A 57 9.87 14.11 -3.09
CA ARG A 57 9.33 15.46 -3.31
C ARG A 57 7.86 15.40 -3.74
N PRO A 58 7.05 16.42 -3.42
CA PRO A 58 5.70 16.56 -3.99
C PRO A 58 5.71 16.47 -5.51
N LEU A 59 4.70 15.81 -6.09
CA LEU A 59 4.44 15.94 -7.50
C LEU A 59 3.96 17.35 -7.80
N ASP A 60 4.63 18.00 -8.75
CA ASP A 60 4.36 19.34 -9.21
C ASP A 60 4.43 19.42 -10.75
N GLY A 61 4.10 20.61 -11.27
CA GLY A 61 4.20 20.94 -12.68
C GLY A 61 3.55 19.91 -13.60
N LEU A 62 4.31 19.46 -14.61
CA LEU A 62 3.83 18.53 -15.62
C LEU A 62 3.40 17.17 -15.02
N ALA A 63 4.12 16.66 -14.03
CA ALA A 63 3.79 15.36 -13.43
C ALA A 63 2.42 15.42 -12.73
N ALA A 64 2.17 16.47 -11.94
CA ALA A 64 0.89 16.68 -11.27
C ALA A 64 -0.26 16.82 -12.29
N ALA A 65 -0.07 17.64 -13.34
CA ALA A 65 -1.08 17.84 -14.37
C ALA A 65 -1.44 16.53 -15.11
N ILE A 66 -0.44 15.68 -15.40
CA ILE A 66 -0.67 14.39 -16.05
C ILE A 66 -1.40 13.42 -15.11
N VAL A 67 -1.06 13.39 -13.83
CA VAL A 67 -1.75 12.56 -12.83
C VAL A 67 -3.23 12.97 -12.72
N GLU A 68 -3.53 14.26 -12.67
CA GLU A 68 -4.91 14.76 -12.61
C GLU A 68 -5.70 14.39 -13.87
N ARG A 69 -5.12 14.59 -15.06
CA ARG A 69 -5.73 14.18 -16.33
C ARG A 69 -5.94 12.67 -16.41
N ALA A 70 -4.98 11.86 -15.93
CA ALA A 70 -5.11 10.41 -15.89
C ALA A 70 -6.28 9.99 -15.00
N ASN A 71 -6.36 10.55 -13.79
CA ASN A 71 -7.45 10.29 -12.85
C ASN A 71 -8.83 10.72 -13.42
N ALA A 72 -8.89 11.80 -14.20
CA ALA A 72 -10.12 12.29 -14.83
C ALA A 72 -10.48 11.58 -16.15
N SER A 73 -9.58 10.77 -16.72
CA SER A 73 -9.77 10.18 -18.06
C SER A 73 -10.85 9.10 -18.13
N GLY A 74 -11.25 8.51 -16.99
CA GLY A 74 -12.13 7.34 -16.94
C GLY A 74 -11.48 6.04 -17.39
N ILE A 75 -10.22 6.05 -17.83
CA ILE A 75 -9.46 4.86 -18.21
C ILE A 75 -8.94 4.19 -16.93
N PRO A 76 -9.07 2.85 -16.78
CA PRO A 76 -8.53 2.16 -15.61
C PRO A 76 -7.00 2.34 -15.55
N ILE A 77 -6.48 2.48 -14.32
CA ILE A 77 -5.06 2.71 -14.06
C ILE A 77 -4.48 1.54 -13.26
N LEU A 78 -3.37 0.99 -13.74
CA LEU A 78 -2.52 0.03 -13.04
C LEU A 78 -1.25 0.75 -12.56
N ALA A 79 -1.01 0.81 -11.25
CA ALA A 79 0.22 1.35 -10.71
C ALA A 79 1.32 0.28 -10.55
N VAL A 80 2.54 0.67 -10.87
CA VAL A 80 3.75 -0.14 -10.70
C VAL A 80 4.47 0.30 -9.43
N ASP A 81 4.78 -0.65 -8.55
CA ASP A 81 5.36 -0.47 -7.22
C ASP A 81 4.47 0.24 -6.20
N LEU A 82 4.07 1.48 -6.47
CA LEU A 82 3.22 2.33 -5.64
C LEU A 82 2.59 3.41 -6.54
N PRO A 83 1.32 3.80 -6.35
CA PRO A 83 0.75 4.91 -7.13
C PRO A 83 1.59 6.18 -7.00
N SER A 84 1.97 6.74 -8.13
CA SER A 84 2.75 7.97 -8.20
C SER A 84 2.07 9.07 -7.38
N GLY A 85 2.84 9.70 -6.50
CA GLY A 85 2.35 10.74 -5.58
C GLY A 85 2.02 10.24 -4.17
N ILE A 86 2.10 8.93 -3.92
CA ILE A 86 2.01 8.37 -2.56
C ILE A 86 3.40 8.19 -1.96
N ASP A 87 3.54 8.62 -0.72
CA ASP A 87 4.73 8.36 0.09
C ASP A 87 4.75 6.89 0.56
N GLY A 88 5.77 6.13 0.16
CA GLY A 88 5.85 4.70 0.49
C GLY A 88 5.99 4.40 1.98
N ALA A 89 6.55 5.31 2.77
CA ALA A 89 6.82 5.10 4.19
C ALA A 89 5.64 5.49 5.09
N THR A 90 4.83 6.46 4.67
CA THR A 90 3.76 7.04 5.50
C THR A 90 2.36 6.84 4.92
N GLY A 91 2.24 6.62 3.62
CA GLY A 91 0.96 6.65 2.90
C GLY A 91 0.39 8.05 2.67
N ALA A 92 1.13 9.10 3.02
CA ALA A 92 0.72 10.47 2.77
C ALA A 92 0.71 10.80 1.28
N LEU A 93 -0.19 11.71 0.87
CA LEU A 93 -0.15 12.29 -0.47
C LEU A 93 0.97 13.34 -0.53
N ARG A 94 1.68 13.34 -1.65
CA ARG A 94 2.76 14.27 -1.96
C ARG A 94 2.34 15.11 -3.17
N GLY A 95 1.53 16.15 -2.94
CA GLY A 95 0.89 16.94 -3.98
C GLY A 95 -0.42 16.29 -4.42
N THR A 96 -0.46 15.76 -5.65
CA THR A 96 -1.54 14.89 -6.15
C THR A 96 -1.05 13.45 -6.27
N ALA A 97 -1.97 12.50 -6.40
CA ALA A 97 -1.61 11.09 -6.55
C ALA A 97 -2.54 10.34 -7.50
N ILE A 98 -1.97 9.35 -8.19
CA ILE A 98 -2.71 8.43 -9.05
C ILE A 98 -3.76 7.67 -8.22
N ARG A 99 -4.95 7.48 -8.79
CA ARG A 99 -6.02 6.64 -8.23
C ARG A 99 -6.06 5.35 -9.04
N ALA A 100 -5.28 4.37 -8.61
CA ALA A 100 -5.17 3.10 -9.32
C ALA A 100 -6.35 2.18 -9.01
N GLN A 101 -6.80 1.43 -10.02
CA GLN A 101 -7.71 0.31 -9.83
C GLN A 101 -6.97 -0.91 -9.28
N ARG A 102 -5.70 -1.07 -9.67
CA ARG A 102 -4.79 -2.10 -9.18
C ARG A 102 -3.38 -1.57 -9.00
N THR A 103 -2.65 -2.13 -8.05
CA THR A 103 -1.22 -1.87 -7.85
C THR A 103 -0.46 -3.19 -7.82
N VAL A 104 0.61 -3.28 -8.59
CA VAL A 104 1.55 -4.41 -8.53
C VAL A 104 2.82 -3.92 -7.86
N THR A 105 3.08 -4.40 -6.65
CA THR A 105 4.28 -4.07 -5.89
C THR A 105 5.23 -5.25 -5.80
N PHE A 106 6.49 -4.98 -5.49
CA PHE A 106 7.55 -6.00 -5.52
C PHE A 106 8.08 -6.32 -4.14
N PHE A 107 8.41 -7.60 -3.94
CA PHE A 107 8.99 -8.19 -2.72
C PHE A 107 8.10 -8.10 -1.48
N ARG A 108 7.72 -6.90 -1.03
CA ARG A 108 6.89 -6.66 0.14
C ARG A 108 5.97 -5.45 -0.07
N LEU A 109 4.86 -5.45 0.68
CA LEU A 109 4.05 -4.26 0.85
C LEU A 109 4.85 -3.19 1.60
N LYS A 110 4.87 -1.99 1.06
CA LYS A 110 5.28 -0.77 1.76
C LYS A 110 4.13 -0.23 2.63
N PRO A 111 4.40 0.49 3.75
CA PRO A 111 3.36 1.12 4.57
C PRO A 111 2.33 1.94 3.78
N GLY A 112 2.75 2.63 2.71
CA GLY A 112 1.84 3.42 1.86
C GLY A 112 0.71 2.63 1.19
N HIS A 113 0.83 1.30 1.08
CA HIS A 113 -0.26 0.43 0.61
C HIS A 113 -1.31 0.14 1.68
N LEU A 114 -0.96 0.30 2.95
CA LEU A 114 -1.75 -0.14 4.10
C LEU A 114 -2.30 1.04 4.89
N LEU A 115 -1.57 2.16 4.92
CA LEU A 115 -1.93 3.37 5.64
C LEU A 115 -2.74 4.33 4.77
N MET A 116 -3.64 5.08 5.40
CA MET A 116 -4.46 6.10 4.75
C MET A 116 -3.68 7.42 4.63
N PRO A 117 -3.89 8.21 3.56
CA PRO A 117 -4.85 7.96 2.48
C PRO A 117 -4.33 7.01 1.39
N GLY A 118 -3.03 6.70 1.35
CA GLY A 118 -2.39 5.93 0.28
C GLY A 118 -3.07 4.61 -0.07
N ARG A 119 -3.59 3.88 0.91
CA ARG A 119 -4.38 2.66 0.68
C ARG A 119 -5.58 2.87 -0.26
N LEU A 120 -6.25 4.03 -0.19
CA LEU A 120 -7.37 4.36 -1.09
C LEU A 120 -6.94 4.56 -2.55
N HIS A 121 -5.66 4.91 -2.76
CA HIS A 121 -5.10 5.15 -4.09
C HIS A 121 -4.57 3.89 -4.76
N CYS A 122 -4.35 2.80 -4.00
CA CYS A 122 -3.71 1.59 -4.50
C CYS A 122 -4.68 0.63 -5.23
N GLY A 123 -5.99 0.73 -4.97
CA GLY A 123 -6.95 -0.27 -5.42
C GLY A 123 -6.57 -1.69 -4.92
N ALA A 124 -6.84 -2.72 -5.72
CA ALA A 124 -6.41 -4.07 -5.38
C ALA A 124 -4.88 -4.19 -5.51
N THR A 125 -4.20 -4.53 -4.42
CA THR A 125 -2.72 -4.60 -4.37
C THR A 125 -2.22 -6.03 -4.43
N GLU A 126 -1.35 -6.34 -5.38
CA GLU A 126 -0.70 -7.63 -5.56
C GLU A 126 0.80 -7.52 -5.30
N VAL A 127 1.35 -8.42 -4.48
CA VAL A 127 2.79 -8.51 -4.26
C VAL A 127 3.37 -9.57 -5.20
N ARG A 128 4.33 -9.18 -6.04
CA ARG A 128 5.05 -10.09 -6.92
C ARG A 128 6.48 -10.31 -6.42
N GLN A 129 6.90 -11.58 -6.42
CA GLN A 129 8.28 -11.95 -6.15
C GLN A 129 9.11 -11.70 -7.40
N ILE A 130 10.26 -11.06 -7.22
CA ILE A 130 11.18 -10.67 -8.31
C ILE A 130 12.57 -11.29 -8.13
N GLY A 131 12.64 -12.41 -7.41
CA GLY A 131 13.89 -13.12 -7.13
C GLY A 131 14.65 -12.63 -5.88
N ILE A 132 14.09 -11.71 -5.09
CA ILE A 132 14.67 -11.32 -3.80
C ILE A 132 14.37 -12.42 -2.78
N PRO A 133 15.41 -13.08 -2.21
CA PRO A 133 15.23 -14.17 -1.26
C PRO A 133 14.76 -13.67 0.11
N GLU A 134 14.13 -14.55 0.88
CA GLU A 134 13.67 -14.25 2.25
C GLU A 134 14.82 -13.79 3.16
N ALA A 135 16.02 -14.34 2.95
CA ALA A 135 17.24 -13.96 3.66
C ALA A 135 17.56 -12.45 3.57
N ALA A 136 17.08 -11.74 2.54
CA ALA A 136 17.22 -10.28 2.46
C ALA A 136 16.57 -9.56 3.66
N LEU A 137 15.58 -10.18 4.33
CA LEU A 137 14.98 -9.62 5.54
C LEU A 137 15.92 -9.58 6.74
N GLU A 138 16.97 -10.41 6.77
CA GLU A 138 17.98 -10.39 7.83
C GLU A 138 18.84 -9.12 7.75
N THR A 139 19.03 -8.58 6.54
CA THR A 139 19.67 -7.29 6.29
C THR A 139 18.71 -6.13 6.49
N VAL A 140 17.50 -6.21 5.90
CA VAL A 140 16.50 -5.13 5.97
C VAL A 140 16.00 -4.90 7.39
N ARG A 141 15.87 -5.97 8.20
CA ARG A 141 15.38 -5.95 9.59
C ARG A 141 14.11 -5.10 9.76
N PRO A 142 13.00 -5.47 9.09
CA PRO A 142 11.77 -4.69 9.13
C PRO A 142 11.26 -4.54 10.57
N ARG A 143 10.89 -3.31 10.94
CA ARG A 143 10.34 -2.97 12.26
C ARG A 143 8.82 -2.86 12.29
N ALA A 144 8.17 -3.01 11.14
CA ALA A 144 6.73 -2.91 10.96
C ALA A 144 6.23 -4.13 10.19
N PHE A 145 5.09 -4.66 10.62
CA PHE A 145 4.48 -5.85 10.06
C PHE A 145 3.00 -5.58 9.79
N ARG A 146 2.48 -6.12 8.67
CA ARG A 146 1.04 -6.17 8.45
C ARG A 146 0.45 -7.18 9.42
N ASP A 147 -0.50 -6.75 10.23
CA ASP A 147 -1.18 -7.66 11.16
C ASP A 147 -1.77 -8.86 10.42
N ALA A 148 -1.45 -10.04 10.92
CA ALA A 148 -1.85 -11.32 10.38
C ALA A 148 -1.75 -12.39 11.48
N PRO A 149 -2.61 -13.42 11.46
CA PRO A 149 -2.61 -14.46 12.49
C PRO A 149 -1.24 -15.10 12.76
N ALA A 150 -0.39 -15.24 11.74
CA ALA A 150 0.96 -15.78 11.89
C ALA A 150 1.81 -15.04 12.94
N LEU A 151 1.53 -13.76 13.21
CA LEU A 151 2.28 -12.95 14.17
C LEU A 151 1.90 -13.22 15.63
N TRP A 152 0.66 -13.61 15.89
CA TRP A 152 0.12 -13.68 17.27
C TRP A 152 -0.53 -15.01 17.62
N ARG A 153 -0.87 -15.87 16.64
CA ARG A 153 -1.65 -17.10 16.87
C ARG A 153 -0.96 -18.09 17.81
N SER A 154 0.36 -18.21 17.75
CA SER A 154 1.12 -19.11 18.65
C SER A 154 1.14 -18.63 20.11
N ARG A 155 0.85 -17.35 20.35
CA ARG A 155 0.79 -16.74 21.68
C ARG A 155 -0.63 -16.40 22.09
N PHE A 156 -1.62 -16.70 21.25
CA PHE A 156 -3.00 -16.40 21.53
C PHE A 156 -3.48 -17.28 22.70
N PRO A 157 -4.03 -16.72 23.78
CA PRO A 157 -4.41 -17.47 24.96
C PRO A 157 -5.65 -18.33 24.67
N VAL A 158 -5.45 -19.63 24.43
CA VAL A 158 -6.54 -20.60 24.22
C VAL A 158 -6.84 -21.30 25.54
N PRO A 159 -8.10 -21.32 26.03
CA PRO A 159 -8.45 -22.00 27.27
C PRO A 159 -8.16 -23.51 27.22
N SER A 160 -7.51 -24.02 28.26
CA SER A 160 -7.37 -25.46 28.49
C SER A 160 -8.68 -26.04 29.05
N ALA A 161 -8.98 -27.30 28.70
CA ALA A 161 -10.11 -28.04 29.29
C ALA A 161 -9.98 -28.20 30.82
N ALA A 162 -8.76 -28.18 31.35
CA ALA A 162 -8.49 -28.23 32.79
C ALA A 162 -8.41 -26.85 33.45
N GLY A 163 -8.51 -25.76 32.69
CA GLY A 163 -8.37 -24.39 33.20
C GLY A 163 -9.64 -23.86 33.86
N HIS A 164 -9.48 -23.03 34.89
CA HIS A 164 -10.57 -22.33 35.57
C HIS A 164 -10.58 -20.83 35.23
N LYS A 165 -11.61 -20.11 35.73
CA LYS A 165 -11.80 -18.69 35.41
C LYS A 165 -10.62 -17.79 35.81
N TYR A 166 -9.87 -18.13 36.85
CA TYR A 166 -8.74 -17.29 37.30
C TYR A 166 -7.50 -17.42 36.40
N ASP A 167 -7.34 -18.54 35.67
CA ASP A 167 -6.25 -18.71 34.69
C ASP A 167 -6.42 -17.80 33.47
N ARG A 168 -7.64 -17.29 33.28
CA ARG A 168 -8.03 -16.45 32.15
C ARG A 168 -8.03 -14.96 32.49
N GLY A 169 -7.45 -14.60 33.64
CA GLY A 169 -7.34 -13.23 34.11
C GLY A 169 -8.67 -12.58 34.52
N HIS A 170 -8.54 -11.39 35.10
CA HIS A 170 -9.67 -10.56 35.53
C HIS A 170 -9.51 -9.16 34.94
N ALA A 171 -10.46 -8.75 34.10
CA ALA A 171 -10.49 -7.39 33.55
C ALA A 171 -11.40 -6.50 34.40
N VAL A 172 -10.93 -5.29 34.73
CA VAL A 172 -11.74 -4.27 35.39
C VAL A 172 -12.10 -3.18 34.38
N VAL A 173 -13.38 -2.85 34.28
CA VAL A 173 -13.92 -1.83 33.37
C VAL A 173 -14.53 -0.70 34.18
N VAL A 174 -13.81 0.41 34.25
CA VAL A 174 -14.28 1.61 34.93
C VAL A 174 -15.15 2.42 33.98
N SER A 175 -16.43 2.58 34.34
CA SER A 175 -17.37 3.42 33.59
C SER A 175 -17.20 4.90 33.92
N GLY A 176 -17.59 5.77 32.99
CA GLY A 176 -17.92 7.15 33.30
C GLY A 176 -19.19 7.26 34.14
N GLY A 177 -19.72 8.47 34.29
CA GLY A 177 -20.93 8.76 35.08
C GLY A 177 -22.18 7.98 34.61
N LEU A 178 -23.28 8.12 35.36
CA LEU A 178 -24.51 7.31 35.18
C LEU A 178 -25.07 7.32 33.74
N SER A 179 -24.87 8.40 32.99
CA SER A 179 -25.33 8.53 31.60
C SER A 179 -24.36 7.98 30.54
N GLN A 180 -23.16 7.53 30.93
CA GLN A 180 -22.07 7.11 30.04
C GLN A 180 -21.72 5.61 30.14
N THR A 181 -22.69 4.77 30.54
CA THR A 181 -22.47 3.34 30.80
C THR A 181 -22.36 2.47 29.55
N GLY A 182 -22.76 2.97 28.38
CA GLY A 182 -22.77 2.21 27.12
C GLY A 182 -21.38 1.68 26.72
N ALA A 183 -20.37 2.55 26.75
CA ALA A 183 -18.99 2.18 26.39
C ALA A 183 -18.42 1.12 27.35
N ALA A 184 -18.66 1.27 28.66
CA ALA A 184 -18.22 0.30 29.66
C ALA A 184 -18.87 -1.08 29.43
N ARG A 185 -20.17 -1.12 29.15
CA ARG A 185 -20.86 -2.39 28.83
C ARG A 185 -20.30 -3.06 27.58
N LEU A 186 -19.95 -2.30 26.55
CA LEU A 186 -19.33 -2.84 25.33
C LEU A 186 -17.93 -3.40 25.62
N ALA A 187 -17.10 -2.65 26.35
CA ALA A 187 -15.76 -3.08 26.73
C ALA A 187 -15.80 -4.36 27.59
N ALA A 188 -16.68 -4.41 28.60
CA ALA A 188 -16.82 -5.57 29.47
C ALA A 188 -17.23 -6.83 28.70
N ARG A 189 -18.21 -6.71 27.79
CA ARG A 189 -18.62 -7.82 26.92
C ARG A 189 -17.53 -8.23 25.93
N GLY A 190 -16.76 -7.27 25.42
CA GLY A 190 -15.61 -7.52 24.56
C GLY A 190 -14.55 -8.35 25.27
N ALA A 191 -14.20 -8.00 26.51
CA ALA A 191 -13.24 -8.74 27.32
C ALA A 191 -13.69 -10.19 27.60
N LEU A 192 -14.94 -10.40 28.00
CA LEU A 192 -15.50 -11.75 28.18
C LEU A 192 -15.43 -12.58 26.89
N ARG A 193 -15.78 -11.98 25.74
CA ARG A 193 -15.72 -12.65 24.43
C ARG A 193 -14.31 -12.97 23.97
N ALA A 194 -13.35 -12.11 24.30
CA ALA A 194 -11.94 -12.33 24.02
C ALA A 194 -11.30 -13.42 24.91
N GLY A 195 -12.00 -13.88 25.95
CA GLY A 195 -11.61 -15.03 26.77
C GLY A 195 -11.39 -14.74 28.24
N ALA A 196 -11.54 -13.48 28.70
CA ALA A 196 -11.36 -13.12 30.11
C ALA A 196 -12.26 -13.99 31.01
N GLY A 197 -11.70 -14.49 32.12
CA GLY A 197 -12.44 -15.39 33.00
C GLY A 197 -13.37 -14.68 33.97
N LEU A 198 -13.06 -13.44 34.33
CA LEU A 198 -13.91 -12.55 35.10
C LEU A 198 -13.81 -11.12 34.56
N VAL A 199 -14.93 -10.40 34.61
CA VAL A 199 -14.96 -8.96 34.31
C VAL A 199 -15.79 -8.25 35.37
N THR A 200 -15.27 -7.13 35.89
CA THR A 200 -15.95 -6.28 36.87
C THR A 200 -16.04 -4.85 36.34
#